data_AF-A0A7V0M028-F1
#
_entry.id   AF-A0A7V0M028-F1
#
_cell.length_a   1.000
_cell.length_b   1.000
_cell.length_c   1.000
_cell.angle_alpha   90.00
_cell.angle_beta   90.00
_cell.angle_gamma   90.00
#
_symmetry.space_group_name_H-M   'P 1'
#
loop_
_entity.id
_entity.type
_entity.pdbx_description
1 polymer ?
#
loop_
_entity_poly.entity_id
_entity_poly.type
_entity_poly.pdbx_seq_one_letter_code
_entity_poly.pdbx_strand_id
1 'polypeptide(L)'
;MKWTKYLIASILIFYAIPIIAQIKVPPEMRGNRKYRKQGLHNGNLVETLFWNFGEVAWWGRQPSGVWPKGSGHSYMDGITPLVVAEVRNRKGVTMHICEA
;
A
#
# COMPACT_ATOMS: atom_id res chain seq x y z
N MET A 1 11.20 34.84 -39.26
CA MET A 1 9.84 34.25 -39.25
C MET A 1 9.77 32.75 -39.53
N LYS A 2 10.75 32.10 -40.21
CA LYS A 2 10.76 30.63 -40.40
C LYS A 2 11.22 29.86 -39.15
N TRP A 3 12.24 30.35 -38.46
CA TRP A 3 12.82 29.74 -37.25
C TRP A 3 11.86 29.64 -36.06
N THR A 4 10.97 30.62 -35.90
CA THR A 4 9.99 30.68 -34.81
C THR A 4 9.01 29.49 -34.83
N LYS A 5 8.66 28.98 -36.02
CA LYS A 5 7.75 27.83 -36.16
C LYS A 5 8.41 26.52 -35.71
N TYR A 6 9.69 26.34 -36.02
CA TYR A 6 10.46 25.17 -35.58
C TYR A 6 10.71 25.19 -34.08
N LEU A 7 10.91 26.38 -33.49
CA LEU A 7 11.12 26.58 -32.06
C LEU A 7 9.84 26.32 -31.25
N ILE A 8 8.68 26.73 -31.77
CA ILE A 8 7.38 26.39 -31.16
C ILE A 8 7.11 24.89 -31.30
N ALA A 9 7.40 24.29 -32.46
CA ALA A 9 7.22 22.85 -32.66
C ALA A 9 8.12 22.02 -31.74
N SER A 10 9.37 22.42 -31.51
CA SER A 10 10.27 21.70 -30.60
C SER A 10 9.82 21.80 -29.14
N ILE A 11 9.33 22.96 -28.70
CA ILE A 11 8.75 23.14 -27.37
C ILE A 11 7.50 22.25 -27.21
N LEU A 12 6.62 22.22 -28.20
CA LEU A 12 5.41 21.36 -28.17
C LEU A 12 5.77 19.87 -28.14
N ILE A 13 6.78 19.45 -28.89
CA ILE A 13 7.28 18.05 -28.87
C ILE A 13 7.87 17.72 -27.48
N PHE A 14 8.63 18.64 -26.88
CA PHE A 14 9.23 18.42 -25.56
C PHE A 14 8.18 18.34 -24.44
N TYR A 15 7.10 19.12 -24.55
CA TYR A 15 5.94 19.05 -23.64
C TYR A 15 5.07 17.80 -23.83
N ALA A 16 5.17 17.07 -24.95
CA ALA A 16 4.43 15.83 -25.18
C ALA A 16 5.11 14.59 -24.56
N ILE A 17 6.40 14.67 -24.22
CA ILE A 17 7.19 13.59 -23.59
C ILE A 17 6.58 13.07 -22.26
N PRO A 18 6.06 13.90 -21.33
CA PRO A 18 5.47 13.40 -20.08
C PRO A 18 4.21 12.54 -20.27
N ILE A 19 3.58 12.50 -21.45
CA ILE A 19 2.42 11.63 -21.73
C ILE A 19 2.83 10.14 -21.80
N ILE A 20 4.12 9.84 -21.96
CA ILE A 20 4.68 8.48 -22.00
C ILE A 20 5.16 8.02 -20.60
N ALA A 21 4.89 8.80 -19.53
CA ALA A 21 5.18 8.35 -18.17
C ALA A 21 4.44 7.02 -17.89
N GLN A 22 5.22 5.97 -17.62
CA GLN A 22 4.73 4.60 -17.57
C GLN A 22 3.77 4.39 -16.39
N ILE A 23 2.50 4.09 -16.67
CA ILE A 23 1.47 3.71 -15.68
C ILE A 23 1.75 2.30 -15.08
N LYS A 24 2.72 1.55 -15.62
CA LYS A 24 2.98 0.16 -15.25
C LYS A 24 4.29 0.03 -14.48
N VAL A 25 4.18 -0.32 -13.20
CA VAL A 25 5.32 -0.69 -12.35
C VAL A 25 6.14 -1.80 -13.04
N PRO A 26 7.44 -1.60 -13.32
CA PRO A 26 8.30 -2.60 -13.95
C PRO A 26 8.35 -3.92 -13.17
N PRO A 27 8.44 -5.10 -13.82
CA PRO A 27 8.40 -6.41 -13.15
C PRO A 27 9.42 -6.58 -12.01
N GLU A 28 10.61 -6.05 -12.18
CA GLU A 28 11.73 -6.08 -11.22
C GLU A 28 11.45 -5.28 -9.94
N MET A 29 10.53 -4.31 -9.98
CA MET A 29 10.08 -3.56 -8.81
C MET A 29 8.84 -4.16 -8.13
N ARG A 30 8.32 -5.28 -8.63
CA ARG A 30 7.16 -5.97 -8.04
C ARG A 30 7.62 -7.00 -7.03
N GLY A 31 6.74 -7.30 -6.07
CA GLY A 31 6.93 -8.46 -5.19
C GLY A 31 6.96 -9.78 -5.98
N ASN A 32 7.80 -10.72 -5.55
CA ASN A 32 7.89 -12.05 -6.16
C ASN A 32 6.98 -13.05 -5.40
N ARG A 33 6.13 -13.76 -6.15
CA ARG A 33 5.16 -14.75 -5.59
C ARG A 33 5.85 -15.88 -4.82
N LYS A 34 7.09 -16.24 -5.15
CA LYS A 34 7.90 -17.26 -4.45
C LYS A 34 8.13 -16.93 -2.96
N TYR A 35 8.13 -15.65 -2.61
CA TYR A 35 8.39 -15.18 -1.25
C TYR A 35 7.13 -14.82 -0.47
N ARG A 36 5.94 -15.17 -0.98
CA ARG A 36 4.70 -14.95 -0.23
C ARG A 36 4.67 -15.85 0.99
N LYS A 37 4.31 -15.27 2.12
CA LYS A 37 4.14 -15.96 3.40
C LYS A 37 2.76 -15.63 3.96
N GLN A 38 2.19 -16.62 4.64
CA GLN A 38 0.93 -16.51 5.36
C GLN A 38 1.23 -16.72 6.84
N GLY A 39 0.58 -15.95 7.70
CA GLY A 39 0.57 -16.14 9.15
C GLY A 39 -0.85 -16.15 9.70
N LEU A 40 -0.96 -16.50 10.98
CA LEU A 40 -2.18 -16.45 11.76
C LEU A 40 -2.04 -15.37 12.82
N HIS A 41 -2.93 -14.37 12.80
CA HIS A 41 -3.11 -13.44 13.90
C HIS A 41 -4.20 -13.99 14.81
N ASN A 42 -3.91 -14.15 16.11
CA ASN A 42 -4.86 -14.69 17.08
C ASN A 42 -4.90 -13.93 18.42
N GLY A 43 -4.47 -12.67 18.41
CA GLY A 43 -4.48 -11.77 19.56
C GLY A 43 -5.81 -11.06 19.77
N ASN A 44 -6.02 -10.50 20.97
CA ASN A 44 -7.21 -9.69 21.31
C ASN A 44 -8.56 -10.34 20.95
N LEU A 45 -8.67 -11.66 21.13
CA LEU A 45 -9.84 -12.48 20.74
C LEU A 45 -10.21 -12.42 19.24
N VAL A 46 -9.37 -11.86 18.39
CA VAL A 46 -9.56 -11.89 16.93
C VAL A 46 -8.72 -13.01 16.36
N GLU A 47 -9.28 -13.81 15.46
CA GLU A 47 -8.55 -14.82 14.71
C GLU A 47 -8.67 -14.57 13.21
N THR A 48 -7.55 -14.32 12.54
CA THR A 48 -7.53 -14.02 11.10
C THR A 48 -6.20 -14.40 10.45
N LEU A 49 -6.23 -14.80 9.18
CA LEU A 49 -5.04 -14.96 8.36
C LEU A 49 -4.49 -13.59 7.93
N PHE A 50 -3.17 -13.48 7.80
CA PHE A 50 -2.51 -12.32 7.20
C PHE A 50 -1.39 -12.74 6.25
N TRP A 51 -1.05 -11.88 5.30
CA TRP A 51 0.02 -12.11 4.35
C TRP A 51 1.06 -11.00 4.36
N ASN A 52 2.30 -11.35 4.02
CA ASN A 52 3.43 -10.41 3.99
C ASN A 52 3.36 -9.34 2.88
N PHE A 53 2.30 -9.33 2.08
CA PHE A 53 2.04 -8.30 1.07
C PHE A 53 0.87 -7.38 1.44
N GLY A 54 0.41 -7.42 2.70
CA GLY A 54 -0.59 -6.48 3.24
C GLY A 54 -2.02 -6.99 3.28
N GLU A 55 -2.32 -8.16 2.69
CA GLU A 55 -3.64 -8.77 2.81
C GLU A 55 -3.89 -9.23 4.26
N VAL A 56 -5.09 -8.95 4.76
CA VAL A 56 -5.60 -9.45 6.05
C VAL A 56 -6.98 -10.00 5.79
N ALA A 57 -7.31 -11.18 6.34
CA ALA A 57 -8.45 -11.99 5.90
C ALA A 57 -8.36 -12.40 4.42
N TRP A 58 -9.15 -13.39 4.01
CA TRP A 58 -9.21 -13.80 2.59
C TRP A 58 -10.52 -14.55 2.35
N TRP A 59 -11.31 -14.08 1.39
CA TRP A 59 -12.57 -14.71 1.03
C TRP A 59 -12.42 -16.18 0.58
N GLY A 60 -13.10 -17.10 1.27
CA GLY A 60 -12.99 -18.54 1.01
C GLY A 60 -11.85 -19.24 1.76
N ARG A 61 -11.15 -18.52 2.65
CA ARG A 61 -10.22 -19.10 3.63
C ARG A 61 -10.67 -18.77 5.04
N GLN A 62 -10.34 -19.63 5.99
CA GLN A 62 -10.59 -19.39 7.41
C GLN A 62 -9.30 -19.63 8.19
N PRO A 63 -9.11 -18.94 9.33
CA PRO A 63 -9.99 -17.92 9.89
C PRO A 63 -9.86 -16.56 9.17
N SER A 64 -10.98 -15.85 8.97
CA SER A 64 -11.01 -14.59 8.22
C SER A 64 -11.80 -13.53 8.98
N GLY A 65 -11.20 -13.00 10.05
CA GLY A 65 -11.85 -12.05 10.96
C GLY A 65 -12.87 -12.71 11.88
N VAL A 66 -12.49 -13.82 12.51
CA VAL A 66 -13.33 -14.47 13.52
C VAL A 66 -13.24 -13.69 14.82
N TRP A 67 -14.38 -13.25 15.33
CA TRP A 67 -14.49 -12.69 16.67
C TRP A 67 -15.83 -13.08 17.32
N PRO A 68 -15.86 -13.40 18.63
CA PRO A 68 -14.70 -13.74 19.45
C PRO A 68 -14.04 -15.04 18.97
N LYS A 69 -12.73 -15.20 19.19
CA LYS A 69 -11.95 -16.36 18.77
C LYS A 69 -12.65 -17.67 19.17
N GLY A 70 -12.80 -18.58 18.21
CA GLY A 70 -13.51 -19.84 18.39
C GLY A 70 -15.02 -19.79 18.16
N SER A 71 -15.61 -18.61 17.92
CA SER A 71 -17.05 -18.49 17.60
C SER A 71 -17.42 -19.04 16.23
N GLY A 72 -16.47 -19.07 15.29
CA GLY A 72 -16.75 -19.31 13.88
C GLY A 72 -17.47 -18.16 13.17
N HIS A 73 -17.83 -17.08 13.87
CA HIS A 73 -18.41 -15.88 13.29
C HIS A 73 -17.31 -15.08 12.57
N SER A 74 -17.13 -15.38 11.29
CA SER A 74 -16.16 -14.71 10.41
C SER A 74 -16.85 -13.55 9.69
N TYR A 75 -16.37 -12.34 9.95
CA TYR A 75 -16.75 -11.14 9.21
C TYR A 75 -15.60 -10.13 9.22
N MET A 76 -15.20 -9.67 8.04
CA MET A 76 -14.15 -8.67 7.87
C MET A 76 -14.40 -7.92 6.57
N ASP A 77 -14.52 -6.61 6.65
CA ASP A 77 -14.65 -5.71 5.50
C ASP A 77 -13.79 -4.46 5.75
N GLY A 78 -12.94 -4.13 4.77
CA GLY A 78 -11.95 -3.07 4.86
C GLY A 78 -10.87 -3.30 5.95
N ILE A 79 -9.60 -3.29 5.56
CA ILE A 79 -8.49 -3.20 6.51
C ILE A 79 -7.58 -2.06 6.06
N THR A 80 -7.17 -1.22 7.02
CA THR A 80 -6.13 -0.22 6.81
C THR A 80 -5.01 -0.40 7.83
N PRO A 81 -3.74 -0.47 7.40
CA PRO A 81 -2.62 -0.48 8.33
C PRO A 81 -2.45 0.91 8.95
N LEU A 82 -2.44 0.98 10.28
CA LEU A 82 -2.06 2.21 10.98
C LEU A 82 -0.54 2.26 11.18
N VAL A 83 0.09 3.33 10.70
CA VAL A 83 1.52 3.59 10.93
C VAL A 83 1.64 4.70 11.97
N VAL A 84 2.21 4.37 13.12
CA VAL A 84 2.42 5.31 14.22
C VAL A 84 3.93 5.48 14.44
N ALA A 85 4.38 6.72 14.59
CA ALA A 85 5.75 7.03 14.95
C ALA A 85 5.81 8.04 16.10
N GLU A 86 6.78 7.85 16.98
CA GLU A 86 7.18 8.84 17.98
C GLU A 86 8.38 9.63 17.44
N VAL A 87 8.28 10.96 17.47
CA VAL A 87 9.34 11.85 16.99
C VAL A 87 9.61 12.94 18.02
N ARG A 88 10.89 13.31 18.19
CA ARG A 88 11.27 14.50 18.99
C ARG A 88 11.56 15.67 18.05
N ASN A 89 10.83 16.78 18.21
CA ASN A 89 11.03 17.95 17.37
C ASN A 89 12.27 18.77 17.79
N ARG A 90 12.60 19.81 17.02
CA ARG A 90 13.75 20.70 17.29
C ARG A 90 13.67 21.44 18.62
N LYS A 91 12.47 21.56 19.21
CA LYS A 91 12.24 22.18 20.53
C LYS A 91 12.33 21.16 21.68
N GLY A 92 12.68 19.90 21.39
CA GLY A 92 12.76 18.83 22.38
C GLY A 92 11.40 18.23 22.78
N VAL A 93 10.30 18.61 22.10
CA VAL A 93 8.97 18.08 22.39
C VAL A 93 8.78 16.74 21.68
N THR A 94 8.37 15.72 22.42
CA THR A 94 7.94 14.42 21.89
C THR A 94 6.54 14.53 21.30
N MET A 95 6.38 14.05 20.07
CA MET A 95 5.12 14.06 19.32
C MET A 95 4.84 12.65 18.79
N HIS A 96 3.58 12.27 18.75
CA HIS A 96 3.12 11.01 18.17
C HIS A 96 2.34 11.32 16.90
N ILE A 97 2.81 10.81 15.77
CA ILE A 97 2.17 10.95 14.46
C ILE A 97 1.53 9.61 14.08
N CYS A 98 0.34 9.66 13.49
CA CYS A 98 -0.43 8.48 13.07
C CYS A 98 -1.00 8.75 11.68
N GLU A 99 -0.77 7.83 10.75
CA GLU A 99 -1.36 7.82 9.40
C GLU A 99 -2.00 6.45 9.16
N ALA A 100 -3.11 6.44 8.42
CA ALA A 100 -3.95 5.28 8.15
C ALA A 100 -4.02 4.94 6.65
#